data_AF-A0A1M3BMR1-F1
#
_entry.id   AF-A0A1M3BMR1-F1
#
_cell.length_a   1.000
_cell.length_b   1.000
_cell.length_c   1.000
_cell.angle_alpha   90.00
_cell.angle_beta   90.00
_cell.angle_gamma   90.00
#
_symmetry.space_group_name_H-M   'P 1'
#
loop_
_entity.id
_entity.type
_entity.pdbx_description
1 polymer ?
#
loop_
_entity_poly.entity_id
_entity_poly.type
_entity_poly.pdbx_seq_one_letter_code
_entity_poly.pdbx_strand_id
1 'polypeptide(L)'
;MYVSSYGGKVVLHATSNVESRGRGPMELHGQRNGPKKMKVNQRIYKKGGGHITVRTGASLHFTDVGAYFGGSYWKVHQLARFELLPVLPDGTLGEVVRTSPKLNYCLRDLDRTRPGKRSPGSAFYPGCNQDPSIMRDRLGTSVGWSDIYPADYDKQYINVTGLRGCFEFRMTVDPKHHLFESNEHDNSSHRRVRLPYTGASC
;
A
#
# COMPACT_ATOMS: atom_id res chain seq x y z
N MET A 1 -1.54 -0.07 -15.87
CA MET A 1 -1.56 1.41 -15.80
C MET A 1 -2.37 1.93 -16.96
N TYR A 2 -3.17 2.97 -16.75
CA TYR A 2 -3.92 3.66 -17.80
C TYR A 2 -4.06 5.14 -17.46
N VAL A 3 -4.45 5.97 -18.43
CA VAL A 3 -4.69 7.39 -18.21
C VAL A 3 -6.17 7.71 -18.29
N SER A 4 -6.64 8.61 -17.45
CA SER A 4 -7.98 9.21 -17.60
C SER A 4 -7.90 10.73 -17.49
N SER A 5 -8.89 11.40 -18.07
CA SER A 5 -8.98 12.86 -18.09
C SER A 5 -10.35 13.32 -17.63
N TYR A 6 -10.39 14.25 -16.67
CA TYR A 6 -11.64 14.85 -16.18
C TYR A 6 -11.39 16.27 -15.68
N GLY A 7 -12.26 17.22 -16.05
CA GLY A 7 -12.16 18.62 -15.58
C GLY A 7 -10.79 19.26 -15.82
N GLY A 8 -10.14 18.99 -16.95
CA GLY A 8 -8.81 19.50 -17.30
C GLY A 8 -7.63 18.81 -16.58
N LYS A 9 -7.89 17.84 -15.71
CA LYS A 9 -6.84 17.02 -15.07
C LYS A 9 -6.61 15.75 -15.88
N VAL A 10 -5.35 15.37 -16.01
CA VAL A 10 -4.90 14.08 -16.54
C VAL A 10 -4.27 13.29 -15.40
N VAL A 11 -4.76 12.07 -15.15
CA VAL A 11 -4.26 11.21 -14.07
C VAL A 11 -3.77 9.88 -14.62
N LEU A 12 -2.60 9.44 -14.14
CA LEU A 12 -2.03 8.13 -14.45
C LEU A 12 -2.39 7.15 -13.34
N HIS A 13 -3.25 6.20 -13.66
CA HIS A 13 -3.71 5.13 -12.77
C HIS A 13 -2.74 3.96 -12.76
N ALA A 14 -2.56 3.34 -11.58
CA ALA A 14 -1.71 2.18 -11.41
C ALA A 14 -2.31 1.20 -10.40
N THR A 15 -2.19 -0.11 -10.68
CA THR A 15 -2.48 -1.16 -9.70
C THR A 15 -1.32 -1.22 -8.71
N SER A 16 -1.61 -1.34 -7.41
CA SER A 16 -0.60 -1.71 -6.41
C SER A 16 -0.79 -3.15 -5.95
N ASN A 17 0.31 -3.82 -5.66
CA ASN A 17 0.36 -5.15 -5.08
C ASN A 17 1.37 -5.12 -3.93
N VAL A 18 0.90 -5.23 -2.68
CA VAL A 18 1.75 -5.34 -1.49
C VAL A 18 1.84 -6.82 -1.12
N GLU A 19 3.04 -7.40 -1.24
CA GLU A 19 3.25 -8.84 -1.08
C GLU A 19 3.89 -9.17 0.27
N SER A 20 3.30 -10.10 1.03
CA SER A 20 3.89 -10.58 2.28
C SER A 20 4.87 -11.72 2.01
N ARG A 21 6.17 -11.42 1.97
CA ARG A 21 7.24 -12.37 1.61
C ARG A 21 8.10 -12.84 2.79
N GLY A 22 7.84 -12.29 3.98
CA GLY A 22 8.60 -12.57 5.20
C GLY A 22 8.41 -14.00 5.74
N ARG A 23 9.05 -14.29 6.88
CA ARG A 23 9.00 -15.62 7.51
C ARG A 23 7.75 -15.86 8.36
N GLY A 24 6.98 -14.81 8.63
CA GLY A 24 5.75 -14.77 9.41
C GLY A 24 4.84 -13.65 8.90
N PRO A 25 3.56 -13.62 9.32
CA PRO A 25 2.61 -12.64 8.84
C PRO A 25 2.97 -11.23 9.30
N MET A 26 2.54 -10.23 8.52
CA MET A 26 2.44 -8.86 8.98
C MET A 26 1.17 -8.73 9.83
N GLU A 27 1.23 -9.04 11.13
CA GLU A 27 0.06 -8.96 12.02
C GLU A 27 0.07 -7.67 12.85
N LEU A 28 -0.96 -6.85 12.66
CA LEU A 28 -1.14 -5.56 13.32
C LEU A 28 -2.33 -5.58 14.28
N HIS A 29 -2.14 -4.93 15.42
CA HIS A 29 -3.15 -4.77 16.46
C HIS A 29 -3.38 -3.28 16.69
N GLY A 30 -4.55 -2.79 16.28
CA GLY A 30 -5.00 -1.43 16.51
C GLY A 30 -5.62 -1.27 17.89
N GLN A 31 -5.29 -0.17 18.58
CA GLN A 31 -5.98 0.27 19.78
C GLN A 31 -6.42 1.73 19.58
N ARG A 32 -7.72 1.98 19.67
CA ARG A 32 -8.28 3.32 19.45
C ARG A 32 -7.68 4.36 20.40
N ASN A 33 -7.28 5.49 19.84
CA ASN A 33 -6.73 6.64 20.55
C ASN A 33 -7.30 7.98 20.03
N GLY A 34 -8.37 7.93 19.24
CA GLY A 34 -9.11 9.10 18.76
C GLY A 34 -10.36 8.69 17.97
N PRO A 35 -11.18 9.64 17.50
CA PRO A 35 -12.46 9.33 16.85
C PRO A 35 -12.34 8.44 15.61
N LYS A 36 -11.32 8.68 14.78
CA LYS A 36 -11.04 7.94 13.54
C LYS A 36 -9.59 7.46 13.47
N LYS A 37 -8.95 7.24 14.64
CA LYS A 37 -7.53 6.86 14.74
C LYS A 37 -7.29 5.75 15.75
N MET A 38 -6.38 4.84 15.40
CA MET A 38 -5.81 3.85 16.31
C MET A 38 -4.28 3.89 16.27
N LYS A 39 -3.64 3.73 17.42
CA LYS A 39 -2.21 3.37 17.49
C LYS A 39 -2.04 1.90 17.17
N VAL A 40 -0.95 1.52 16.53
CA VAL A 40 -0.68 0.14 16.15
C VAL A 40 0.46 -0.44 16.99
N ASN A 41 0.30 -1.69 17.38
CA ASN A 41 1.40 -2.56 17.76
C ASN A 41 1.47 -3.71 16.75
N GLN A 42 2.65 -4.27 16.53
CA GLN A 42 2.84 -5.43 15.67
C GLN A 42 3.10 -6.67 16.52
N ARG A 43 2.53 -7.82 16.11
CA ARG A 43 2.80 -9.11 16.73
C ARG A 43 3.77 -9.90 15.85
N ILE A 44 4.92 -10.25 16.43
CA ILE A 44 6.00 -10.99 15.74
C ILE A 44 6.12 -12.37 16.38
N TYR A 45 5.84 -13.41 15.60
CA TYR A 45 5.84 -14.80 16.05
C TYR A 45 7.26 -15.39 16.09
N LYS A 46 7.59 -16.08 17.19
CA LYS A 46 8.91 -16.71 17.38
C LYS A 46 8.93 -18.10 16.77
N LYS A 47 10.12 -18.58 16.36
CA LYS A 47 10.29 -19.94 15.80
C LYS A 47 9.88 -21.05 16.77
N GLY A 48 10.17 -20.88 18.07
CA GLY A 48 9.86 -21.86 19.12
C GLY A 48 8.44 -21.77 19.69
N GLY A 49 7.55 -21.01 19.03
CA GLY A 49 6.20 -20.74 19.52
C GLY A 49 6.09 -19.43 20.32
N GLY A 50 4.85 -18.97 20.49
CA GLY A 50 4.55 -17.68 21.08
C GLY A 50 4.93 -16.48 20.18
N HIS A 51 4.88 -15.29 20.77
CA HIS A 51 5.11 -14.03 20.05
C HIS A 51 5.72 -12.97 20.96
N ILE A 52 6.32 -11.93 20.36
CA ILE A 52 6.50 -10.63 21.00
C ILE A 52 5.48 -9.63 20.44
N THR A 53 5.22 -8.58 21.20
CA THR A 53 4.47 -7.41 20.74
C THR A 53 5.39 -6.22 20.78
N VAL A 54 5.52 -5.54 19.65
CA VAL A 54 6.39 -4.37 19.49
C VAL A 54 5.53 -3.15 19.16
N ARG A 55 5.91 -2.01 19.73
CA ARG A 55 5.27 -0.73 19.42
C ARG A 55 5.79 -0.24 18.06
N THR A 56 4.89 0.18 17.19
CA THR A 56 5.22 0.68 15.85
C THR A 56 5.03 2.19 15.75
N GLY A 57 5.52 2.77 14.65
CA GLY A 57 5.17 4.14 14.25
C GLY A 57 3.83 4.23 13.51
N ALA A 58 3.22 3.09 13.18
CA ALA A 58 2.03 3.01 12.35
C ALA A 58 0.75 3.40 13.09
N SER A 59 -0.25 3.80 12.33
CA SER A 59 -1.61 4.09 12.80
C SER A 59 -2.66 3.52 11.86
N LEU A 60 -3.85 3.26 12.40
CA LEU A 60 -5.04 2.99 11.58
C LEU A 60 -5.91 4.23 11.50
N HIS A 61 -6.35 4.57 10.31
CA HIS A 61 -7.28 5.67 10.07
C HIS A 61 -8.59 5.13 9.46
N PHE A 62 -9.73 5.53 10.02
CA PHE A 62 -11.03 5.21 9.43
C PHE A 62 -11.24 6.04 8.16
N THR A 63 -11.10 5.39 7.01
CA THR A 63 -10.97 6.02 5.70
C THR A 63 -12.13 5.65 4.81
N ASP A 64 -12.83 6.67 4.30
CA ASP A 64 -13.84 6.50 3.27
C ASP A 64 -13.20 6.34 1.89
N VAL A 65 -13.69 5.33 1.15
CA VAL A 65 -13.32 5.05 -0.24
C VAL A 65 -14.54 5.09 -1.17
N GLY A 66 -15.67 5.66 -0.73
CA GLY A 66 -16.90 5.73 -1.51
C GLY A 66 -17.70 4.42 -1.55
N ALA A 67 -19.00 4.56 -1.79
CA ALA A 67 -19.96 3.44 -1.76
C ALA A 67 -19.63 2.33 -2.78
N TYR A 68 -19.12 2.70 -3.96
CA TYR A 68 -18.72 1.73 -4.99
C TYR A 68 -17.64 0.75 -4.50
N PHE A 69 -16.74 1.21 -3.60
CA PHE A 69 -15.69 0.39 -3.00
C PHE A 69 -16.03 -0.08 -1.58
N GLY A 70 -17.30 -0.06 -1.20
CA GLY A 70 -17.80 -0.57 0.07
C GLY A 70 -17.78 0.42 1.24
N GLY A 71 -17.56 1.71 1.00
CA GLY A 71 -17.68 2.77 2.01
C GLY A 71 -16.41 2.98 2.82
N SER A 72 -16.48 2.88 4.15
CA SER A 72 -15.39 3.25 5.05
C SER A 72 -14.78 2.04 5.78
N TYR A 73 -13.46 2.08 5.96
CA TYR A 73 -12.69 1.00 6.60
C TYR A 73 -11.59 1.53 7.51
N TRP A 74 -11.26 0.80 8.58
CA TRP A 74 -10.01 0.99 9.31
C TRP A 74 -8.83 0.51 8.47
N LYS A 75 -7.93 1.43 8.09
CA LYS A 75 -6.81 1.15 7.18
C LYS A 75 -5.49 1.63 7.76
N VAL A 76 -4.41 0.92 7.47
CA VAL A 76 -3.04 1.37 7.79
C VAL A 76 -2.77 2.67 7.05
N HIS A 77 -2.46 3.72 7.79
CA HIS A 77 -2.21 5.05 7.24
C HIS A 77 -0.77 5.16 6.75
N GLN A 78 -0.60 5.71 5.54
CA GLN A 78 0.69 5.89 4.88
C GLN A 78 1.49 4.59 4.71
N LEU A 79 0.79 3.46 4.49
CA LEU A 79 1.45 2.16 4.25
C LEU A 79 2.29 2.18 2.98
N ALA A 80 1.87 2.88 1.94
CA ALA A 80 2.64 2.98 0.72
C ALA A 80 2.50 4.36 0.09
N ARG A 81 3.47 4.70 -0.76
CA ARG A 81 3.55 5.97 -1.46
C ARG A 81 3.85 5.72 -2.93
N PHE A 82 3.05 6.34 -3.81
CA PHE A 82 3.42 6.47 -5.21
C PHE A 82 4.10 7.80 -5.45
N GLU A 83 5.17 7.76 -6.23
CA GLU A 83 6.01 8.89 -6.58
C GLU A 83 6.27 8.89 -8.08
N LEU A 84 6.43 10.10 -8.63
CA LEU A 84 6.83 10.29 -10.01
C LEU A 84 8.11 11.13 -10.03
N LEU A 85 9.16 10.58 -10.64
CA LEU A 85 10.48 11.20 -10.73
C LEU A 85 10.82 11.37 -12.22
N PRO A 86 11.32 12.51 -12.69
CA PRO A 86 11.77 12.65 -14.07
C PRO A 86 13.04 11.81 -14.28
N VAL A 87 13.14 11.18 -15.46
CA VAL A 87 14.38 10.56 -15.93
C VAL A 87 15.12 11.62 -16.74
N LEU A 88 16.31 11.98 -16.28
CA LEU A 88 17.17 13.00 -16.87
C LEU A 88 17.86 12.47 -18.15
N PRO A 89 18.41 13.34 -19.01
CA PRO A 89 19.05 12.92 -20.27
C PRO A 89 20.20 11.92 -20.11
N ASP A 90 20.91 11.96 -18.96
CA ASP A 90 21.98 11.02 -18.61
C ASP A 90 21.47 9.69 -18.02
N GLY A 91 20.15 9.51 -17.94
CA GLY A 91 19.49 8.32 -17.40
C GLY A 91 19.32 8.32 -15.88
N THR A 92 19.80 9.33 -15.17
CA THR A 92 19.61 9.46 -13.72
C THR A 92 18.21 9.94 -13.37
N LEU A 93 17.82 9.80 -12.10
CA LEU A 93 16.52 10.26 -11.60
C LEU A 93 16.66 11.65 -10.98
N GLY A 94 15.77 12.57 -11.35
CA GLY A 94 15.60 13.83 -10.64
C GLY A 94 14.75 13.66 -9.37
N GLU A 95 14.40 14.79 -8.74
CA GLU A 95 13.57 14.79 -7.53
C GLU A 95 12.11 14.39 -7.81
N VAL A 96 11.39 13.98 -6.76
CA VAL A 96 9.97 13.65 -6.84
C VAL A 96 9.17 14.90 -7.23
N VAL A 97 8.52 14.86 -8.40
CA VAL A 97 7.71 15.98 -8.91
C VAL A 97 6.23 15.85 -8.53
N ARG A 98 5.72 14.63 -8.34
CA ARG A 98 4.32 14.36 -8.02
C ARG A 98 4.20 13.10 -7.16
N THR A 99 3.13 13.04 -6.36
CA THR A 99 2.77 11.87 -5.55
C THR A 99 1.28 11.54 -5.70
N SER A 100 0.91 10.32 -5.30
CA SER A 100 -0.50 9.91 -5.25
C SER A 100 -1.19 10.34 -3.95
N PRO A 101 -2.51 10.61 -3.99
CA PRO A 101 -3.32 10.73 -2.78
C PRO A 101 -3.64 9.38 -2.11
N LYS A 102 -3.29 8.24 -2.73
CA LYS A 102 -3.45 6.91 -2.12
C LYS A 102 -2.40 6.71 -1.02
N LEU A 103 -2.86 6.76 0.22
CA LEU A 103 -2.01 6.54 1.41
C LEU A 103 -2.50 5.39 2.30
N ASN A 104 -3.79 5.03 2.22
CA ASN A 104 -4.44 4.16 3.19
C ASN A 104 -4.77 2.79 2.57
N TYR A 105 -4.31 1.74 3.23
CA TYR A 105 -4.35 0.36 2.74
C TYR A 105 -4.88 -0.58 3.80
N CYS A 106 -5.46 -1.70 3.36
CA CYS A 106 -6.06 -2.62 4.30
C CYS A 106 -5.03 -3.54 4.95
N LEU A 107 -4.06 -4.06 4.20
CA LEU A 107 -3.37 -5.30 4.56
C LEU A 107 -4.38 -6.42 4.84
N ARG A 108 -4.63 -7.22 3.81
CA ARG A 108 -5.48 -8.40 3.85
C ARG A 108 -4.93 -9.51 2.97
N ASP A 109 -5.44 -10.70 3.19
CA ASP A 109 -5.23 -11.89 2.38
C ASP A 109 -6.20 -11.86 1.20
N LEU A 110 -5.86 -11.10 0.15
CA LEU A 110 -6.71 -11.00 -1.04
C LEU A 110 -6.40 -12.08 -2.08
N ASP A 111 -5.12 -12.21 -2.45
CA ASP A 111 -4.69 -13.18 -3.46
C ASP A 111 -3.42 -13.91 -3.04
N ARG A 112 -3.30 -15.18 -3.45
CA ARG A 112 -2.16 -16.06 -3.16
C ARG A 112 -1.12 -15.96 -4.26
N THR A 113 -0.45 -14.82 -4.33
CA THR A 113 0.54 -14.52 -5.38
C THR A 113 1.85 -15.29 -5.22
N ARG A 114 2.22 -15.68 -4.00
CA ARG A 114 3.47 -16.40 -3.73
C ARG A 114 3.34 -17.43 -2.60
N PRO A 115 2.42 -18.41 -2.71
CA PRO A 115 2.18 -19.37 -1.65
C PRO A 115 3.41 -20.25 -1.44
N GLY A 116 3.73 -20.54 -0.19
CA GLY A 116 4.73 -21.51 0.21
C GLY A 116 4.21 -22.43 1.31
N LYS A 117 5.09 -23.26 1.87
CA LYS A 117 4.75 -24.23 2.93
C LYS A 117 4.10 -23.61 4.18
N ARG A 118 4.36 -22.32 4.44
CA ARG A 118 3.83 -21.57 5.60
C ARG A 118 2.61 -20.70 5.27
N SER A 119 2.19 -20.68 4.01
CA SER A 119 1.06 -19.87 3.59
C SER A 119 -0.24 -20.59 3.94
N PRO A 120 -1.18 -19.93 4.64
CA PRO A 120 -2.48 -20.54 4.91
C PRO A 120 -3.23 -20.78 3.59
N GLY A 121 -3.99 -21.87 3.55
CA GLY A 121 -4.77 -22.26 2.36
C GLY A 121 -5.99 -21.37 2.10
N SER A 122 -6.47 -20.69 3.15
CA SER A 122 -7.56 -19.71 3.13
C SER A 122 -7.12 -18.40 3.78
N ALA A 123 -7.88 -17.33 3.52
CA ALA A 123 -7.60 -16.01 4.09
C ALA A 123 -7.72 -16.05 5.63
N PHE A 124 -6.63 -15.71 6.32
CA PHE A 124 -6.61 -15.54 7.77
C PHE A 124 -6.93 -14.09 8.17
N TYR A 125 -6.54 -13.13 7.32
CA TYR A 125 -6.91 -11.72 7.40
C TYR A 125 -7.82 -11.34 6.22
N PRO A 126 -9.13 -11.65 6.25
CA PRO A 126 -9.99 -11.55 5.06
C PRO A 126 -10.27 -10.12 4.58
N GLY A 127 -10.08 -9.11 5.43
CA GLY A 127 -10.37 -7.73 5.10
C GLY A 127 -10.37 -6.83 6.31
N CYS A 128 -10.58 -5.54 6.07
CA CYS A 128 -10.58 -4.51 7.10
C CYS A 128 -11.95 -4.30 7.69
N ASN A 129 -11.96 -3.88 8.96
CA ASN A 129 -13.19 -3.63 9.68
C ASN A 129 -13.86 -2.32 9.22
N GLN A 130 -15.19 -2.35 9.07
CA GLN A 130 -16.02 -1.21 8.64
C GLN A 130 -16.78 -0.54 9.80
N ASP A 131 -16.78 -1.13 10.99
CA ASP A 131 -17.48 -0.60 12.15
C ASP A 131 -16.72 0.62 12.72
N PRO A 132 -17.29 1.83 12.68
CA PRO A 132 -16.63 3.02 13.20
C PRO A 132 -16.57 3.06 14.73
N SER A 133 -17.15 2.10 15.46
CA SER A 133 -17.24 2.08 16.94
C SER A 133 -16.19 1.20 17.63
N ILE A 134 -15.53 0.28 16.91
CA ILE A 134 -14.60 -0.69 17.53
C ILE A 134 -13.42 -0.05 18.27
N MET A 135 -13.12 -0.55 19.46
CA MET A 135 -12.00 -0.03 20.27
C MET A 135 -10.66 -0.70 19.95
N ARG A 136 -10.71 -1.89 19.32
CA ARG A 136 -9.56 -2.70 18.93
C ARG A 136 -9.80 -3.31 17.57
N ASP A 137 -8.74 -3.44 16.79
CA ASP A 137 -8.78 -4.10 15.49
C ASP A 137 -7.59 -5.04 15.31
N ARG A 138 -7.77 -6.08 14.49
CA ARG A 138 -6.70 -6.99 14.07
C ARG A 138 -6.77 -7.17 12.56
N LEU A 139 -5.69 -6.77 11.90
CA LEU A 139 -5.54 -6.77 10.45
C LEU A 139 -4.11 -7.21 10.09
N GLY A 140 -3.88 -7.57 8.84
CA GLY A 140 -2.58 -8.07 8.44
C GLY A 140 -2.57 -8.79 7.11
N THR A 141 -1.40 -9.28 6.73
CA THR A 141 -1.23 -10.12 5.53
C THR A 141 -0.36 -11.32 5.84
N SER A 142 -0.93 -12.50 5.59
CA SER A 142 -0.30 -13.80 5.73
C SER A 142 0.83 -13.98 4.72
N VAL A 143 1.86 -14.74 5.10
CA VAL A 143 2.98 -15.04 4.19
C VAL A 143 2.46 -15.69 2.91
N GLY A 144 2.93 -15.20 1.76
CA GLY A 144 2.56 -15.68 0.43
C GLY A 144 1.23 -15.16 -0.10
N TRP A 145 0.57 -14.27 0.65
CA TRP A 145 -0.59 -13.52 0.21
C TRP A 145 -0.23 -12.07 -0.13
N SER A 146 -1.09 -11.44 -0.91
CA SER A 146 -0.99 -10.06 -1.34
C SER A 146 -2.25 -9.26 -1.03
N ASP A 147 -2.09 -7.98 -0.71
CA ASP A 147 -3.15 -6.98 -0.78
C ASP A 147 -3.02 -6.20 -2.10
N ILE A 148 -3.95 -6.45 -3.03
CA ILE A 148 -3.95 -5.87 -4.38
C ILE A 148 -5.07 -4.85 -4.49
N TYR A 149 -4.72 -3.64 -4.94
CA TYR A 149 -5.69 -2.60 -5.29
C TYR A 149 -5.66 -2.35 -6.79
N PRO A 150 -6.77 -2.55 -7.51
CA PRO A 150 -6.82 -2.32 -8.95
C PRO A 150 -6.66 -0.84 -9.29
N ALA A 151 -6.23 -0.54 -10.51
CA ALA A 151 -5.87 0.81 -10.93
C ALA A 151 -7.02 1.83 -10.89
N ASP A 152 -8.27 1.37 -10.95
CA ASP A 152 -9.49 2.16 -10.85
C ASP A 152 -9.94 2.41 -9.40
N TYR A 153 -9.31 1.78 -8.41
CA TYR A 153 -9.65 1.95 -7.01
C TYR A 153 -9.45 3.40 -6.53
N ASP A 154 -10.22 3.79 -5.50
CA ASP A 154 -10.13 5.12 -4.88
C ASP A 154 -8.67 5.58 -4.71
N LYS A 155 -8.38 6.73 -5.34
CA LYS A 155 -7.10 7.43 -5.29
C LYS A 155 -5.90 6.70 -5.89
N GLN A 156 -6.04 5.55 -6.55
CA GLN A 156 -4.96 4.77 -7.21
C GLN A 156 -4.34 5.44 -8.45
N TYR A 157 -3.97 6.71 -8.35
CA TYR A 157 -3.44 7.50 -9.45
C TYR A 157 -2.43 8.55 -8.99
N ILE A 158 -1.62 9.04 -9.92
CA ILE A 158 -0.86 10.30 -9.79
C ILE A 158 -1.41 11.31 -10.79
N ASN A 159 -1.59 12.57 -10.38
CA ASN A 159 -1.91 13.64 -11.32
C ASN A 159 -0.67 14.00 -12.16
N VAL A 160 -0.78 13.81 -13.47
CA VAL A 160 0.30 14.01 -14.45
C VAL A 160 0.00 15.15 -15.43
N THR A 161 -0.97 16.01 -15.10
CA THR A 161 -1.37 17.14 -15.93
C THR A 161 -0.18 18.02 -16.31
N GLY A 162 -0.01 18.26 -17.61
CA GLY A 162 1.05 19.11 -18.16
C GLY A 162 2.45 18.50 -18.19
N LEU A 163 2.66 17.29 -17.64
CA LEU A 163 3.97 16.65 -17.65
C LEU A 163 4.27 15.99 -19.00
N ARG A 164 5.53 16.11 -19.44
CA ARG A 164 6.02 15.58 -20.72
C ARG A 164 7.43 15.01 -20.54
N GLY A 165 7.74 13.95 -21.28
CA GLY A 165 9.06 13.30 -21.24
C GLY A 165 9.04 11.97 -20.49
N CYS A 166 10.19 11.56 -19.99
CA CYS A 166 10.39 10.29 -19.33
C CYS A 166 10.32 10.43 -17.82
N PHE A 167 9.60 9.51 -17.18
CA PHE A 167 9.44 9.48 -15.74
C PHE A 167 9.54 8.05 -15.22
N GLU A 168 10.09 7.91 -14.02
CA GLU A 168 9.93 6.74 -13.19
C GLU A 168 8.68 6.89 -12.32
N PHE A 169 7.72 5.99 -12.50
CA PHE A 169 6.65 5.77 -11.54
C PHE A 169 7.13 4.77 -10.51
N ARG A 170 7.26 5.19 -9.25
CA ARG A 170 7.74 4.37 -8.15
C ARG A 170 6.66 4.17 -7.11
N MET A 171 6.53 2.95 -6.61
CA MET A 171 5.79 2.63 -5.39
C MET A 171 6.80 2.20 -4.32
N THR A 172 6.71 2.78 -3.13
CA THR A 172 7.47 2.33 -1.95
C THR A 172 6.50 1.99 -0.82
N VAL A 173 6.61 0.78 -0.28
CA VAL A 173 5.92 0.31 0.92
C VAL A 173 6.69 0.75 2.16
N ASP A 174 5.98 1.08 3.22
CA ASP A 174 6.46 1.62 4.48
C ASP A 174 7.63 2.61 4.36
N PRO A 175 7.49 3.71 3.57
CA PRO A 175 8.60 4.63 3.30
C PRO A 175 9.09 5.38 4.55
N LYS A 176 8.44 5.20 5.70
CA LYS A 176 8.79 5.83 6.98
C LYS A 176 9.31 4.83 8.00
N HIS A 177 9.47 3.56 7.63
CA HIS A 177 9.93 2.47 8.50
C HIS A 177 9.13 2.42 9.82
N HIS A 178 7.80 2.49 9.69
CA HIS A 178 6.90 2.46 10.82
C HIS A 178 6.62 1.04 11.29
N LEU A 179 6.68 0.05 10.41
CA LEU A 179 6.49 -1.37 10.66
C LEU A 179 7.85 -2.07 10.73
N PHE A 180 7.91 -3.23 11.38
CA PHE A 180 9.11 -4.05 11.40
C PHE A 180 9.02 -5.08 10.28
N GLU A 181 9.96 -5.02 9.35
CA GLU A 181 10.09 -5.99 8.26
C GLU A 181 11.40 -6.78 8.39
N SER A 182 11.46 -7.97 7.79
CA SER A 182 12.70 -8.75 7.79
C SER A 182 13.74 -8.21 6.81
N ASN A 183 13.33 -7.35 5.90
CA ASN A 183 14.15 -6.70 4.89
C ASN A 183 13.50 -5.35 4.55
N GLU A 184 14.24 -4.27 4.70
CA GLU A 184 13.77 -2.90 4.39
C GLU A 184 14.21 -2.45 2.99
N HIS A 185 14.93 -3.32 2.26
CA HIS A 185 15.57 -2.98 0.98
C HIS A 185 14.80 -3.49 -0.24
N ASP A 186 13.70 -4.24 -0.07
CA ASP A 186 12.83 -4.71 -1.17
C ASP A 186 11.45 -4.05 -1.20
N ASN A 187 11.28 -2.94 -0.47
CA ASN A 187 10.01 -2.21 -0.36
C ASN A 187 9.63 -1.40 -1.59
N SER A 188 10.52 -1.25 -2.57
CA SER A 188 10.29 -0.38 -3.74
C SER A 188 10.16 -1.16 -5.04
N SER A 189 9.19 -0.76 -5.85
CA SER A 189 9.04 -1.18 -7.25
C SER A 189 8.87 0.04 -8.13
N HIS A 190 9.33 -0.03 -9.38
CA HIS A 190 9.25 1.09 -10.30
C HIS A 190 8.96 0.65 -11.73
N ARG A 191 8.41 1.58 -12.52
CA ARG A 191 8.22 1.43 -13.95
C ARG A 191 8.48 2.76 -14.64
N ARG A 192 9.33 2.74 -15.67
CA ARG A 192 9.50 3.89 -16.55
C ARG A 192 8.31 4.05 -17.48
N VAL A 193 7.87 5.30 -17.63
CA VAL A 193 6.74 5.69 -18.46
C VAL A 193 7.09 6.95 -19.22
N ARG A 194 6.65 7.04 -20.47
CA ARG A 194 6.68 8.29 -21.24
C ARG A 194 5.35 9.02 -21.07
N LEU A 195 5.40 10.33 -20.82
CA LEU A 195 4.25 11.22 -20.76
C LEU A 195 4.23 12.18 -21.96
N PRO A 196 3.07 12.44 -22.60
CA PRO A 196 1.75 11.85 -22.33
C PRO A 196 1.73 10.32 -22.50
N TYR A 197 0.98 9.63 -21.64
CA TYR A 197 1.04 8.17 -21.55
C TYR A 197 0.37 7.50 -22.76
N THR A 198 1.17 6.75 -23.53
CA THR A 198 0.72 5.96 -24.68
C THR A 198 0.86 4.44 -24.45
N GLY A 199 1.23 4.03 -23.23
CA GLY A 199 1.59 2.63 -22.92
C GLY A 199 3.06 2.29 -23.15
N ALA A 200 3.80 3.12 -23.89
CA ALA A 200 5.22 2.95 -24.14
C ALA A 200 6.06 3.22 -22.87
N SER A 201 7.09 2.40 -22.68
CA SER A 201 8.19 2.72 -21.77
C SER A 201 9.18 3.67 -22.44
N CYS A 202 10.00 4.28 -21.60
CA CYS A 202 11.38 4.57 -21.92
C CYS A 202 12.26 3.88 -20.87
#